data_AF-A0A0L6JM88-F1
#
_entry.id   AF-A0A0L6JM88-F1
#
_cell.length_a   1.000
_cell.length_b   1.000
_cell.length_c   1.000
_cell.angle_alpha   90.00
_cell.angle_beta   90.00
_cell.angle_gamma   90.00
#
_symmetry.space_group_name_H-M   'P 1'
#
loop_
_entity.id
_entity.type
_entity.pdbx_description
1 polymer ?
#
loop_
_entity_poly.entity_id
_entity_poly.type
_entity_poly.pdbx_seq_one_letter_code
_entity_poly.pdbx_strand_id
1 'polypeptide(L)'
;MLFICIFLWTMSAMLFFSNPKNKVNVWCSLVAFFSGCAGLGTYIEESVISLLTGQLKYWITILDSFIFTLSHQFSPYAFLVYSIHYSNSFKKRSDRINKHFSRVLAIPALIGYFAQQIVPYFKPNYVYLCIWVVPYIFCGNYLIFKEYLKETNLRIKQQKLLVCILFCPITLLTAFLNYIFGLIDIKDAWRFQVFTVGTVFFLFIIYAVKFGALGVKLKIENTAWIMLLKPFLQGPSS
;
A
#
# COMPACT_ATOMS: atom_id res chain seq x y z
N MET A 1 13.73 5.36 9.28
CA MET A 1 13.19 5.22 7.91
C MET A 1 13.61 3.92 7.23
N LEU A 2 14.90 3.55 7.23
CA LEU A 2 15.39 2.35 6.55
C LEU A 2 14.74 1.03 7.03
N PHE A 3 14.56 0.83 8.34
CA PHE A 3 13.85 -0.35 8.88
C PHE A 3 12.40 -0.47 8.35
N ILE A 4 11.68 0.66 8.27
CA ILE A 4 10.31 0.72 7.74
C ILE A 4 10.32 0.38 6.25
N CYS A 5 11.27 0.91 5.48
CA CYS A 5 11.44 0.60 4.06
C CYS A 5 11.64 -0.90 3.83
N ILE A 6 12.61 -1.50 4.54
CA ILE A 6 12.90 -2.94 4.44
C ILE A 6 11.64 -3.75 4.73
N PHE A 7 10.90 -3.39 5.79
CA PHE A 7 9.67 -4.08 6.12
C PHE A 7 8.58 -3.94 5.06
N LEU A 8 8.34 -2.74 4.54
CA LEU A 8 7.33 -2.53 3.51
C LEU A 8 7.66 -3.33 2.25
N TRP A 9 8.94 -3.44 1.92
CA TRP A 9 9.41 -4.24 0.80
C TRP A 9 9.34 -5.75 1.05
N THR A 10 9.62 -6.22 2.27
CA THR A 10 9.41 -7.65 2.60
C THR A 10 7.93 -8.00 2.57
N MET A 11 7.05 -7.13 3.09
CA MET A 11 5.60 -7.30 2.98
C MET A 11 5.12 -7.31 1.54
N SER A 12 5.62 -6.38 0.73
CA SER A 12 5.34 -6.32 -0.71
C SER A 12 5.73 -7.64 -1.39
N ALA A 13 6.94 -8.13 -1.15
CA ALA A 13 7.42 -9.40 -1.70
C ALA A 13 6.56 -10.58 -1.25
N MET A 14 6.27 -10.70 0.06
CA MET A 14 5.43 -11.77 0.59
C MET A 14 4.05 -11.80 -0.05
N LEU A 15 3.39 -10.64 -0.19
CA LEU A 15 2.05 -10.54 -0.79
C LEU A 15 2.06 -10.88 -2.27
N PHE A 16 3.09 -10.43 -2.99
CA PHE A 16 3.25 -10.68 -4.42
C PHE A 16 3.48 -12.18 -4.70
N PHE A 17 4.39 -12.82 -3.96
CA PHE A 17 4.71 -14.24 -4.16
C PHE A 17 3.67 -15.20 -3.57
N SER A 18 2.93 -14.81 -2.52
CA SER A 18 1.94 -15.68 -1.89
C SER A 18 0.78 -16.04 -2.84
N ASN A 19 0.27 -15.08 -3.61
CA ASN A 19 -0.80 -15.35 -4.58
C ASN A 19 -0.84 -14.30 -5.71
N PRO A 20 0.03 -14.44 -6.73
CA PRO A 20 0.12 -13.47 -7.83
C PRO A 20 -1.12 -13.41 -8.73
N LYS A 21 -2.00 -14.43 -8.67
CA LYS A 21 -3.26 -14.43 -9.42
C LYS A 21 -4.33 -13.56 -8.75
N ASN A 22 -4.22 -13.32 -7.44
CA ASN A 22 -5.16 -12.48 -6.72
C ASN A 22 -4.79 -11.00 -6.90
N LYS A 23 -5.55 -10.28 -7.74
CA LYS A 23 -5.34 -8.86 -8.01
C LYS A 23 -5.34 -8.00 -6.74
N VAL A 24 -6.12 -8.35 -5.72
CA VAL A 24 -6.12 -7.62 -4.44
C VAL A 24 -4.75 -7.68 -3.79
N ASN A 25 -4.11 -8.86 -3.78
CA ASN A 25 -2.77 -9.04 -3.20
C ASN A 25 -1.71 -8.31 -4.02
N VAL A 26 -1.79 -8.37 -5.36
CA VAL A 26 -0.85 -7.67 -6.25
C VAL A 26 -0.92 -6.16 -6.08
N TRP A 27 -2.12 -5.59 -6.01
CA TRP A 27 -2.25 -4.14 -5.78
C TRP A 27 -1.84 -3.74 -4.37
N CYS A 28 -2.14 -4.57 -3.37
CA CYS A 28 -1.66 -4.37 -2.00
C CYS A 28 -0.12 -4.36 -1.93
N SER A 29 0.54 -5.30 -2.64
CA SER A 29 2.01 -5.33 -2.72
C SER A 29 2.59 -4.09 -3.40
N LEU A 30 1.92 -3.57 -4.45
CA LEU A 30 2.34 -2.34 -5.12
C LEU A 30 2.21 -1.12 -4.20
N VAL A 31 1.13 -1.02 -3.41
CA VAL A 31 0.98 0.03 -2.39
C VAL A 31 2.14 -0.01 -1.40
N ALA A 32 2.44 -1.19 -0.87
CA ALA A 32 3.55 -1.36 0.07
C ALA A 32 4.91 -1.03 -0.58
N PHE A 33 5.13 -1.42 -1.83
CA PHE A 33 6.36 -1.14 -2.57
C PHE A 33 6.58 0.37 -2.77
N PHE A 34 5.60 1.06 -3.35
CA PHE A 34 5.69 2.51 -3.60
C PHE A 34 5.74 3.31 -2.30
N SER A 35 5.05 2.87 -1.25
CA SER A 35 5.18 3.50 0.08
C SER A 35 6.57 3.29 0.69
N GLY A 36 7.20 2.13 0.44
CA GLY A 36 8.58 1.87 0.84
C GLY A 36 9.59 2.80 0.13
N CYS A 37 9.35 3.16 -1.13
CA CYS A 37 10.18 4.11 -1.87
C CYS A 37 10.27 5.48 -1.17
N ALA A 38 9.20 6.00 -0.56
CA ALA A 38 9.28 7.25 0.22
C ALA A 38 10.23 7.09 1.42
N GLY A 39 10.14 5.98 2.14
CA GLY A 39 11.03 5.71 3.27
C GLY A 39 12.50 5.57 2.87
N LEU A 40 12.76 5.05 1.66
CA LEU A 40 14.11 5.00 1.09
C LEU A 40 14.60 6.40 0.73
N GLY A 41 13.78 7.21 0.07
CA GLY A 41 14.14 8.57 -0.31
C GLY A 41 14.50 9.43 0.90
N THR A 42 13.67 9.41 1.95
CA THR A 42 13.97 10.14 3.19
C THR A 42 15.28 9.68 3.83
N TYR A 43 15.60 8.38 3.77
CA TYR A 43 16.86 7.88 4.28
C TYR A 43 18.06 8.37 3.45
N ILE A 44 17.95 8.37 2.12
CA ILE A 44 19.00 8.91 1.24
C ILE A 44 19.21 10.40 1.51
N GLU A 45 18.14 11.17 1.60
CA GLU A 45 18.19 12.61 1.89
C GLU A 45 18.87 12.91 3.24
N GLU A 46 18.39 12.30 4.32
CA GLU A 46 18.87 12.58 5.68
C GLU A 46 20.26 12.01 5.96
N SER A 47 20.56 10.80 5.48
CA SER A 47 21.77 10.05 5.90
C SER A 47 22.89 10.02 4.86
N VAL A 48 22.57 10.15 3.57
CA VAL A 48 23.55 9.96 2.48
C VAL A 48 23.91 11.30 1.84
N ILE A 49 22.92 12.04 1.33
CA ILE A 49 23.11 13.32 0.64
C ILE A 49 23.74 14.38 1.56
N SER A 50 23.41 14.34 2.85
CA SER A 50 23.98 15.24 3.87
C SER A 50 25.50 15.06 4.06
N LEU A 51 26.05 13.87 3.79
CA LEU A 51 27.47 13.55 3.94
C LEU A 51 28.27 13.69 2.64
N LEU A 52 27.59 13.92 1.50
CA LEU A 52 28.20 13.95 0.18
C LEU A 52 28.49 15.38 -0.28
N THR A 53 29.61 15.55 -0.99
CA THR A 53 30.00 16.81 -1.65
C THR A 53 30.40 16.58 -3.10
N GLY A 54 30.23 17.59 -3.96
CA GLY A 54 30.65 17.54 -5.37
C GLY A 54 29.68 16.80 -6.31
N GLN A 55 30.21 16.27 -7.42
CA GLN A 55 29.41 15.64 -8.49
C GLN A 55 28.63 14.40 -8.01
N LEU A 56 29.16 13.64 -7.05
CA LEU A 56 28.49 12.47 -6.51
C LEU A 56 27.17 12.85 -5.80
N LYS A 57 27.14 14.00 -5.12
CA LYS A 57 25.91 14.55 -4.50
C LYS A 57 24.85 14.82 -5.57
N TYR A 58 25.24 15.43 -6.69
CA TYR A 58 24.32 15.77 -7.77
C TYR A 58 23.60 14.53 -8.34
N TRP A 59 24.36 13.48 -8.69
CA TRP A 59 23.79 12.24 -9.21
C TRP A 59 22.88 11.52 -8.20
N ILE A 60 23.27 11.50 -6.93
CA ILE A 60 22.47 10.88 -5.88
C ILE A 60 21.20 11.68 -5.60
N THR A 61 21.24 13.02 -5.68
CA THR A 61 20.04 13.86 -5.50
C THR A 61 19.04 13.67 -6.64
N ILE A 62 19.51 13.44 -7.88
CA ILE A 62 18.63 13.09 -9.00
C ILE A 62 17.94 11.74 -8.76
N LEU A 63 18.72 10.74 -8.35
CA LEU A 63 18.20 9.40 -8.06
C LEU A 63 17.18 9.45 -6.92
N ASP A 64 17.47 10.21 -5.87
CA ASP A 64 16.55 10.42 -4.74
C ASP A 64 15.25 11.10 -5.18
N SER A 65 15.35 12.18 -5.94
CA SER A 65 14.19 12.91 -6.46
C SER A 65 13.29 12.03 -7.35
N PHE A 66 13.90 11.12 -8.13
CA PHE A 66 13.18 10.13 -8.92
C PHE A 66 12.39 9.14 -8.05
N ILE A 67 13.02 8.62 -6.99
CA ILE A 67 12.40 7.69 -6.04
C ILE A 67 11.25 8.36 -5.29
N PHE A 68 11.44 9.60 -4.81
CA PHE A 68 10.40 10.36 -4.14
C PHE A 68 9.19 10.63 -5.04
N THR A 69 9.44 10.98 -6.29
CA THR A 69 8.37 11.22 -7.27
C THR A 69 7.61 9.94 -7.55
N LEU A 70 8.30 8.81 -7.74
CA LEU A 70 7.64 7.52 -7.89
C LEU A 70 6.71 7.22 -6.72
N SER A 71 7.17 7.46 -5.49
CA SER A 71 6.35 7.23 -4.31
C SER A 71 5.10 8.13 -4.25
N HIS A 72 5.28 9.45 -4.40
CA HIS A 72 4.18 10.42 -4.28
C HIS A 72 3.14 10.29 -5.39
N GLN A 73 3.54 9.88 -6.60
CA GLN A 73 2.63 9.73 -7.73
C GLN A 73 1.98 8.34 -7.78
N PHE A 74 2.72 7.26 -7.54
CA PHE A 74 2.17 5.91 -7.76
C PHE A 74 1.55 5.29 -6.51
N SER A 75 1.92 5.72 -5.29
CA SER A 75 1.32 5.20 -4.05
C SER A 75 -0.19 5.47 -3.95
N PRO A 76 -0.69 6.72 -4.07
CA PRO A 76 -2.13 7.00 -3.95
C PRO A 76 -2.95 6.38 -5.09
N TYR A 77 -2.37 6.28 -6.29
CA TYR A 77 -2.96 5.54 -7.41
C TYR A 77 -3.10 4.04 -7.08
N ALA A 78 -2.02 3.39 -6.65
CA ALA A 78 -2.05 1.97 -6.29
C ALA A 78 -3.04 1.70 -5.15
N PHE A 79 -3.17 2.62 -4.19
CA PHE A 79 -4.11 2.51 -3.07
C PHE A 79 -5.55 2.53 -3.55
N LEU A 80 -5.93 3.48 -4.41
CA LEU A 80 -7.29 3.54 -4.93
C LEU A 80 -7.63 2.27 -5.74
N VAL A 81 -6.71 1.80 -6.59
CA VAL A 81 -6.92 0.58 -7.37
C VAL A 81 -7.04 -0.65 -6.47
N TYR A 82 -6.23 -0.73 -5.41
CA TYR A 82 -6.39 -1.73 -4.35
C TYR A 82 -7.80 -1.67 -3.75
N SER A 83 -8.26 -0.49 -3.31
CA SER A 83 -9.58 -0.31 -2.70
C SER A 83 -10.72 -0.69 -3.65
N ILE A 84 -10.60 -0.40 -4.95
CA ILE A 84 -11.58 -0.81 -5.97
C ILE A 84 -11.66 -2.33 -6.06
N HIS A 85 -10.51 -3.01 -6.19
CA HIS A 85 -10.45 -4.46 -6.25
C HIS A 85 -10.90 -5.13 -4.94
N TYR A 86 -10.56 -4.53 -3.80
CA TYR A 86 -10.99 -4.99 -2.48
C TYR A 86 -12.49 -4.87 -2.30
N SER A 87 -13.07 -3.75 -2.74
CA SER A 87 -14.46 -3.43 -2.43
C SER A 87 -15.48 -4.34 -3.10
N ASN A 88 -15.07 -5.21 -4.05
CA ASN A 88 -15.96 -5.99 -4.91
C ASN A 88 -17.12 -5.19 -5.53
N SER A 89 -17.09 -3.84 -5.49
CA SER A 89 -18.22 -2.99 -5.87
C SER A 89 -18.53 -3.11 -7.36
N PHE A 90 -17.58 -3.64 -8.13
CA PHE A 90 -17.69 -3.90 -9.55
C PHE A 90 -17.76 -5.38 -9.92
N LYS A 91 -17.93 -6.32 -8.98
CA LYS A 91 -17.97 -7.76 -9.31
C LYS A 91 -19.13 -8.14 -10.27
N LYS A 92 -20.19 -7.32 -10.31
CA LYS A 92 -21.30 -7.44 -11.29
C LYS A 92 -20.99 -6.89 -12.68
N ARG A 93 -19.94 -6.06 -12.85
CA ARG A 93 -19.54 -5.45 -14.13
C ARG A 93 -18.21 -6.05 -14.56
N SER A 94 -18.20 -6.69 -15.73
CA SER A 94 -17.07 -7.37 -16.37
C SER A 94 -15.68 -6.82 -15.99
N ASP A 95 -14.73 -7.71 -15.66
CA ASP A 95 -13.32 -7.43 -15.36
C ASP A 95 -12.64 -6.43 -16.31
N ARG A 96 -13.17 -6.32 -17.54
CA ARG A 96 -12.74 -5.37 -18.56
C ARG A 96 -12.94 -3.92 -18.14
N ILE A 97 -14.07 -3.59 -17.50
CA ILE A 97 -14.39 -2.23 -17.06
C ILE A 97 -13.45 -1.80 -15.93
N ASN A 98 -13.17 -2.70 -14.99
CA ASN A 98 -12.20 -2.44 -13.92
C ASN A 98 -10.80 -2.18 -14.49
N LYS A 99 -10.37 -2.96 -15.50
CA LYS A 99 -9.07 -2.78 -16.15
C LYS A 99 -8.97 -1.43 -16.88
N HIS A 100 -10.03 -1.01 -17.57
CA HIS A 100 -10.06 0.30 -18.23
C HIS A 100 -10.10 1.45 -17.23
N PHE A 101 -10.90 1.34 -16.16
CA PHE A 101 -11.01 2.36 -15.13
C PHE A 101 -9.69 2.56 -14.38
N SER A 102 -9.00 1.47 -14.00
CA SER A 102 -7.65 1.55 -13.41
C SER A 102 -6.65 2.25 -14.33
N ARG A 103 -6.70 1.99 -15.66
CA ARG A 103 -5.80 2.68 -16.60
C ARG A 103 -6.09 4.18 -16.71
N VAL A 104 -7.36 4.57 -16.70
CA VAL A 104 -7.74 6.00 -16.72
C VAL A 104 -7.29 6.70 -15.44
N LEU A 105 -7.43 6.05 -14.29
CA LEU A 105 -6.98 6.58 -13.01
C LEU A 105 -5.46 6.76 -12.90
N ALA A 106 -4.68 6.07 -13.75
CA ALA A 106 -3.23 6.24 -13.83
C ALA A 106 -2.81 7.53 -14.57
N ILE A 107 -3.72 8.15 -15.32
CA ILE A 107 -3.41 9.33 -16.15
C ILE A 107 -2.89 10.50 -15.31
N PRO A 108 -3.52 10.91 -14.19
CA PRO A 108 -2.99 11.99 -13.35
C PRO A 108 -1.63 11.66 -12.73
N ALA A 109 -1.39 10.40 -12.37
CA ALA A 109 -0.09 9.97 -11.83
C ALA A 109 1.01 10.05 -12.90
N LEU A 110 0.72 9.62 -14.13
CA LEU A 110 1.66 9.70 -15.26
C LEU A 110 1.92 11.15 -15.68
N ILE A 111 0.88 11.97 -15.80
CA ILE A 111 1.03 13.40 -16.11
C ILE A 111 1.86 14.08 -15.02
N GLY A 112 1.56 13.82 -13.75
CA GLY A 112 2.31 14.38 -12.62
C GLY A 112 3.77 13.98 -12.63
N TYR A 113 4.04 12.71 -12.95
CA TYR A 113 5.39 12.17 -13.04
C TYR A 113 6.24 12.79 -14.16
N PHE A 114 5.66 13.06 -15.33
CA PHE A 114 6.40 13.67 -16.45
C PHE A 114 6.41 15.21 -16.43
N ALA A 115 5.37 15.85 -15.90
CA ALA A 115 5.19 17.30 -15.94
C ALA A 115 5.85 18.02 -14.75
N GLN A 116 5.97 17.37 -13.59
CA GLN A 116 6.70 17.98 -12.48
C GLN A 116 8.21 17.86 -12.76
N GLN A 117 8.90 19.00 -12.81
CA GLN A 117 10.34 19.06 -12.99
C GLN A 117 11.03 18.52 -11.73
N ILE A 118 11.69 17.36 -11.85
CA ILE A 118 12.22 16.57 -10.72
C ILE A 118 13.73 16.75 -10.54
N VAL A 119 14.35 17.68 -11.28
CA VAL A 119 15.81 17.85 -11.28
C VAL A 119 16.18 19.29 -10.96
N PRO A 120 17.10 19.55 -10.00
CA PRO A 120 17.84 18.60 -9.16
C PRO A 120 17.20 18.35 -7.78
N TYR A 121 16.14 19.05 -7.40
CA TYR A 121 15.49 18.90 -6.10
C TYR A 121 14.01 18.59 -6.27
N PHE A 122 13.53 17.59 -5.53
CA PHE A 122 12.10 17.29 -5.46
C PHE A 122 11.34 18.47 -4.84
N LYS A 123 10.62 19.22 -5.70
CA LYS A 123 9.70 20.28 -5.28
C LYS A 123 8.28 19.90 -5.69
N PRO A 124 7.52 19.23 -4.81
CA PRO A 124 6.16 18.83 -5.13
C PRO A 124 5.27 20.05 -5.30
N ASN A 125 4.53 20.14 -6.41
CA ASN A 125 3.42 21.07 -6.51
C ASN A 125 2.23 20.52 -5.71
N TYR A 126 2.09 20.97 -4.46
CA TYR A 126 1.06 20.50 -3.54
C TYR A 126 -0.36 20.78 -4.01
N VAL A 127 -0.61 21.85 -4.78
CA VAL A 127 -1.93 22.14 -5.37
C VAL A 127 -2.30 21.02 -6.34
N TYR A 128 -1.39 20.70 -7.27
CA TYR A 128 -1.60 19.62 -8.22
C TYR A 128 -1.83 18.29 -7.51
N LEU A 129 -0.96 17.94 -6.56
CA LEU A 129 -1.09 16.68 -5.81
C LEU A 129 -2.43 16.62 -5.05
N CYS A 130 -2.82 17.69 -4.35
CA CYS A 130 -4.07 17.71 -3.59
C CYS A 130 -5.31 17.48 -4.47
N ILE A 131 -5.34 18.03 -5.69
CA ILE A 131 -6.52 17.94 -6.57
C ILE A 131 -6.91 16.49 -6.90
N TRP A 132 -5.96 15.56 -6.98
CA TRP A 132 -6.26 14.17 -7.35
C TRP A 132 -5.87 13.17 -6.25
N VAL A 133 -4.76 13.37 -5.54
CA VAL A 133 -4.31 12.45 -4.47
C VAL A 133 -5.30 12.43 -3.33
N VAL A 134 -5.75 13.60 -2.86
CA VAL A 134 -6.66 13.68 -1.71
C VAL A 134 -7.99 13.00 -2.06
N PRO A 135 -8.68 13.33 -3.18
CA PRO A 135 -9.87 12.59 -3.58
C PRO A 135 -9.67 11.09 -3.74
N TYR A 136 -8.51 10.64 -4.26
CA TYR A 136 -8.21 9.22 -4.41
C TYR A 136 -8.10 8.51 -3.07
N ILE A 137 -7.43 9.12 -2.09
CA ILE A 137 -7.31 8.58 -0.74
C ILE A 137 -8.68 8.54 -0.07
N PHE A 138 -9.47 9.61 -0.12
CA PHE A 138 -10.81 9.64 0.49
C PHE A 138 -11.75 8.61 -0.15
N CYS A 139 -11.75 8.51 -1.48
CA CYS A 139 -12.55 7.52 -2.21
C CYS A 139 -12.12 6.08 -1.86
N GLY A 140 -10.81 5.81 -1.83
CA GLY A 140 -10.27 4.51 -1.45
C GLY A 140 -10.66 4.08 -0.04
N ASN A 141 -10.63 5.01 0.91
CA ASN A 141 -11.06 4.76 2.29
C ASN A 141 -12.57 4.54 2.39
N TYR A 142 -13.37 5.35 1.71
CA TYR A 142 -14.82 5.17 1.64
C TYR A 142 -15.19 3.78 1.11
N LEU A 143 -14.51 3.30 0.05
CA LEU A 143 -14.76 1.99 -0.53
C LEU A 143 -14.46 0.84 0.45
N ILE A 144 -13.34 0.91 1.17
CA ILE A 144 -12.96 -0.10 2.17
C ILE A 144 -13.97 -0.08 3.34
N PHE A 145 -14.28 1.10 3.86
CA PHE A 145 -15.20 1.26 4.99
C PHE A 145 -16.64 0.83 4.65
N LYS A 146 -17.12 1.16 3.44
CA LYS A 146 -18.42 0.74 2.94
C LYS A 146 -18.56 -0.79 2.91
N GLU A 147 -17.50 -1.51 2.51
CA GLU A 147 -17.54 -2.97 2.51
C GLU A 147 -17.56 -3.57 3.91
N TYR A 148 -16.95 -2.92 4.90
CA TYR A 148 -17.07 -3.31 6.30
C TYR A 148 -18.52 -3.15 6.81
N LEU A 149 -19.17 -2.03 6.50
CA LEU A 149 -20.55 -1.76 6.94
C LEU A 149 -21.57 -2.73 6.33
N LYS A 150 -21.40 -3.09 5.06
CA LYS A 150 -22.30 -4.01 4.36
C LYS A 150 -22.19 -5.48 4.81
N GLU A 151 -21.07 -5.87 5.40
CA GLU A 151 -20.83 -7.26 5.74
C GLU A 151 -21.66 -7.68 6.96
N THR A 152 -22.48 -8.70 6.78
CA THR A 152 -23.34 -9.26 7.84
C THR A 152 -22.66 -10.40 8.59
N ASN A 153 -21.77 -11.15 7.93
CA ASN A 153 -21.06 -12.27 8.55
C ASN A 153 -19.98 -11.76 9.53
N LEU A 154 -20.14 -12.07 10.82
CA LEU A 154 -19.23 -11.64 11.90
C LEU A 154 -17.76 -11.99 11.64
N ARG A 155 -17.46 -13.18 11.11
CA ARG A 155 -16.07 -13.62 10.88
C ARG A 155 -15.40 -12.83 9.77
N ILE A 156 -16.13 -12.56 8.69
CA ILE A 156 -15.63 -11.77 7.55
C ILE A 156 -15.58 -10.29 7.93
N LYS A 157 -16.57 -9.81 8.70
CA LYS A 157 -16.64 -8.45 9.21
C LYS A 157 -15.45 -8.10 10.10
N GLN A 158 -15.02 -9.03 10.96
CA GLN A 158 -13.78 -8.85 11.73
C GLN A 158 -12.57 -8.67 10.81
N GLN A 159 -12.41 -9.50 9.77
CA GLN A 159 -11.31 -9.35 8.81
C GLN A 159 -11.36 -8.02 8.06
N LYS A 160 -12.55 -7.57 7.65
CA LYS A 160 -12.75 -6.26 7.00
C LYS A 160 -12.45 -5.09 7.94
N LEU A 161 -12.80 -5.21 9.22
CA LEU A 161 -12.46 -4.23 10.25
C LEU A 161 -10.95 -4.08 10.38
N LEU A 162 -10.19 -5.19 10.33
CA LEU A 162 -8.73 -5.13 10.36
C LEU A 162 -8.15 -4.36 9.18
N VAL A 163 -8.66 -4.62 7.98
CA VAL A 163 -8.24 -3.85 6.79
C VAL A 163 -8.54 -2.37 6.96
N CYS A 164 -9.70 -2.01 7.53
CA CYS A 164 -10.02 -0.61 7.84
C CYS A 164 -9.04 -0.01 8.86
N ILE A 165 -8.75 -0.73 9.95
CA ILE A 165 -7.82 -0.28 11.01
C ILE A 165 -6.39 -0.14 10.47
N LEU A 166 -5.97 -0.98 9.53
CA LEU A 166 -4.63 -0.91 8.95
C LEU A 166 -4.51 0.21 7.91
N PHE A 167 -5.47 0.34 6.99
CA PHE A 167 -5.37 1.27 5.85
C PHE A 167 -5.96 2.66 6.11
N CYS A 168 -7.10 2.77 6.82
CA CYS A 168 -7.77 4.06 6.98
C CYS A 168 -6.95 5.09 7.76
N PRO A 169 -6.44 4.80 8.97
CA PRO A 169 -5.72 5.82 9.72
C PRO A 169 -4.42 6.23 9.01
N ILE A 170 -3.68 5.28 8.43
CA ILE A 170 -2.40 5.59 7.79
C ILE A 170 -2.59 6.42 6.51
N THR A 171 -3.57 6.08 5.67
CA THR A 171 -3.77 6.81 4.41
C THR A 171 -4.42 8.16 4.64
N LEU A 172 -5.35 8.30 5.59
CA LEU A 172 -5.91 9.59 5.98
C LEU A 172 -4.82 10.50 6.57
N LEU A 173 -4.01 10.01 7.51
CA LEU A 173 -2.89 10.79 8.04
C LEU A 173 -1.89 11.15 6.95
N THR A 174 -1.67 10.28 5.96
CA THR A 174 -0.84 10.61 4.79
C THR A 174 -1.45 11.77 3.99
N ALA A 175 -2.76 11.77 3.74
CA ALA A 175 -3.47 12.87 3.07
C ALA A 175 -3.29 14.21 3.80
N PHE A 176 -3.46 14.22 5.12
CA PHE A 176 -3.31 15.43 5.93
C PHE A 176 -1.84 15.87 6.04
N LEU A 177 -0.96 15.00 6.52
CA LEU A 177 0.41 15.35 6.88
C LEU A 177 1.32 15.59 5.68
N ASN A 178 1.14 14.87 4.57
CA ASN A 178 2.02 15.00 3.39
C ASN A 178 1.47 15.94 2.33
N TYR A 179 0.14 16.03 2.16
CA TYR A 179 -0.44 16.80 1.05
C TYR A 179 -1.09 18.08 1.54
N ILE A 180 -2.05 18.01 2.45
CA ILE A 180 -2.80 19.19 2.93
C ILE A 180 -1.89 20.14 3.72
N PHE A 181 -1.09 19.63 4.65
CA PHE A 181 -0.15 20.45 5.42
C PHE A 181 1.03 20.93 4.58
N GLY A 182 1.44 20.17 3.56
CA GLY A 182 2.37 20.63 2.54
C GLY A 182 1.85 21.84 1.75
N LEU A 183 0.54 21.89 1.50
CA LEU A 183 -0.11 23.04 0.84
C LEU A 183 -0.10 24.31 1.71
N ILE A 184 -0.20 24.16 3.03
CA ILE A 184 -0.23 25.27 4.01
C ILE A 184 1.19 25.66 4.48
N ASP A 185 2.23 25.11 3.82
CA ASP A 185 3.65 25.36 4.11
C ASP A 185 4.10 24.93 5.53
N ILE A 186 3.39 23.99 6.16
CA ILE A 186 3.81 23.37 7.43
C ILE A 186 4.85 22.30 7.12
N LYS A 187 6.08 22.75 6.93
CA LYS A 187 7.26 21.90 6.73
C LYS A 187 7.49 21.07 8.01
N ASP A 188 7.78 19.78 7.86
CA ASP A 188 8.02 18.77 8.92
C ASP A 188 6.82 18.00 9.49
N ALA A 189 5.57 18.33 9.12
CA ALA A 189 4.42 17.55 9.61
C ALA A 189 4.45 16.07 9.17
N TRP A 190 5.13 15.77 8.06
CA TRP A 190 5.36 14.41 7.56
C TRP A 190 6.09 13.50 8.55
N ARG A 191 6.91 14.05 9.47
CA ARG A 191 7.66 13.27 10.48
C ARG A 191 6.75 12.49 11.44
N PHE A 192 5.54 12.99 11.70
CA PHE A 192 4.57 12.29 12.54
C PHE A 192 4.07 10.98 11.92
N GLN A 193 4.16 10.85 10.60
CA GLN A 193 3.75 9.64 9.88
C GLN A 193 4.57 8.41 10.30
N VAL A 194 5.81 8.59 10.77
CA VAL A 194 6.67 7.51 11.26
C VAL A 194 6.01 6.74 12.39
N PHE A 195 5.40 7.45 13.34
CA PHE A 195 4.71 6.84 14.46
C PHE A 195 3.51 6.03 13.97
N THR A 196 2.72 6.57 13.04
CA THR A 196 1.57 5.89 12.46
C THR A 196 1.97 4.62 11.72
N VAL A 197 3.01 4.68 10.88
CA VAL A 197 3.52 3.51 10.15
C VAL A 197 4.03 2.46 11.14
N GLY A 198 4.74 2.89 12.19
CA GLY A 198 5.18 2.02 13.28
C GLY A 198 4.02 1.32 13.99
N THR A 199 2.96 2.05 14.37
CA THR A 199 1.78 1.47 15.02
C THR A 199 1.08 0.44 14.12
N VAL A 200 0.88 0.76 12.84
CA VAL A 200 0.25 -0.16 11.86
C VAL A 200 1.12 -1.40 11.64
N PHE A 201 2.44 -1.24 11.62
CA PHE A 201 3.39 -2.36 11.57
C PHE A 201 3.22 -3.30 12.77
N PHE A 202 3.16 -2.77 13.99
CA PHE A 202 3.00 -3.59 15.20
C PHE A 202 1.67 -4.34 15.18
N LEU A 203 0.59 -3.64 14.81
CA LEU A 203 -0.72 -4.27 14.64
C LEU A 203 -0.65 -5.38 13.58
N PHE A 204 -0.03 -5.11 12.43
CA PHE A 204 0.13 -6.11 11.38
C PHE A 204 0.85 -7.37 11.88
N ILE A 205 1.94 -7.25 12.66
CA ILE A 205 2.64 -8.41 13.24
C ILE A 205 1.72 -9.20 14.17
N ILE A 206 1.04 -8.52 15.10
CA ILE A 206 0.10 -9.17 16.04
C ILE A 206 -0.96 -9.95 15.26
N TYR A 207 -1.49 -9.37 14.18
CA TYR A 207 -2.49 -10.01 13.34
C TYR A 207 -1.93 -11.16 12.50
N ALA A 208 -0.73 -11.00 11.93
CA ALA A 208 -0.04 -12.02 11.17
C ALA A 208 0.20 -13.28 12.03
N VAL A 209 0.61 -13.08 13.30
CA VAL A 209 0.82 -14.16 14.28
C VAL A 209 -0.51 -14.78 14.72
N LYS A 210 -1.53 -13.96 15.05
CA LYS A 210 -2.78 -14.44 15.66
C LYS A 210 -3.76 -15.07 14.67
N PHE A 211 -3.81 -14.61 13.43
CA PHE A 211 -4.81 -15.03 12.44
C PHE A 211 -4.24 -15.79 11.23
N GLY A 212 -2.90 -15.87 11.12
CA GLY A 212 -2.20 -16.27 9.90
C GLY A 212 -2.23 -15.12 8.90
N ALA A 213 -1.06 -14.65 8.47
CA ALA A 213 -0.92 -13.52 7.56
C ALA A 213 -1.77 -13.75 6.29
N LEU A 214 -2.86 -13.00 6.12
CA LEU A 214 -3.55 -12.82 4.83
C LEU A 214 -3.73 -14.12 3.99
N GLY A 215 -4.24 -15.19 4.59
CA GLY A 215 -4.49 -16.46 3.89
C GLY A 215 -3.33 -17.46 3.93
N VAL A 216 -2.20 -17.08 4.51
CA VAL A 216 -1.17 -17.98 5.06
C VAL A 216 -1.59 -18.40 6.47
N LYS A 217 -2.84 -18.86 6.62
CA LYS A 217 -3.01 -20.00 7.53
C LYS A 217 -2.26 -21.10 6.82
N LEU A 218 -1.21 -21.61 7.46
CA LEU A 218 -0.54 -22.84 7.09
C LEU A 218 -1.59 -23.85 6.62
N LYS A 219 -1.79 -23.92 5.29
CA LYS A 219 -2.58 -24.95 4.62
C LYS A 219 -1.94 -26.33 4.76
N ILE A 220 -0.88 -26.40 5.57
CA ILE A 220 -0.10 -27.55 5.96
C ILE A 220 -0.92 -28.43 6.91
N GLU A 221 -1.75 -27.88 7.82
CA GLU A 221 -2.52 -28.74 8.73
C GLU A 221 -3.72 -29.41 8.05
N ASN A 222 -4.65 -28.67 7.46
CA ASN A 222 -5.89 -29.30 6.98
C ASN A 222 -5.68 -30.27 5.80
N THR A 223 -4.70 -30.03 4.92
CA THR A 223 -4.48 -30.92 3.78
C THR A 223 -3.76 -32.20 4.21
N ALA A 224 -2.80 -32.11 5.15
CA ALA A 224 -2.09 -33.28 5.66
C ALA A 224 -2.98 -34.17 6.51
N TRP A 225 -3.82 -33.59 7.39
CA TRP A 225 -4.78 -34.36 8.20
C TRP A 225 -5.82 -35.09 7.34
N ILE A 226 -6.38 -34.43 6.32
CA ILE A 226 -7.35 -35.05 5.41
C ILE A 226 -6.69 -36.16 4.57
N MET A 227 -5.42 -36.00 4.18
CA MET A 227 -4.68 -37.01 3.41
C MET A 227 -4.25 -38.21 4.27
N LEU A 228 -3.92 -37.99 5.56
CA LEU A 228 -3.62 -39.03 6.56
C LEU A 228 -4.86 -39.81 7.01
N LEU A 229 -6.03 -39.16 7.10
CA LEU A 229 -7.27 -39.80 7.55
C LEU A 229 -8.06 -40.45 6.42
N LYS A 230 -7.76 -40.14 5.15
CA LYS A 230 -8.43 -40.70 3.97
C LYS A 230 -8.45 -42.25 3.93
N PRO A 231 -7.35 -42.97 4.29
CA PRO A 231 -7.33 -44.42 4.34
C PRO A 231 -8.16 -45.00 5.49
N PHE A 232 -8.33 -44.26 6.59
CA PHE A 232 -9.12 -44.71 7.75
C PHE A 232 -10.62 -44.46 7.58
N LEU A 233 -11.00 -43.44 6.80
CA LEU A 233 -12.40 -43.13 6.48
C LEU A 233 -12.96 -43.99 5.34
N GLN A 234 -12.10 -44.54 4.49
CA GLN A 234 -12.45 -45.57 3.52
C GLN A 234 -12.29 -46.93 4.19
N GLY A 235 -13.26 -47.32 5.03
CA GLY A 235 -13.34 -48.69 5.56
C GLY A 235 -13.32 -49.73 4.42
N PRO A 236 -12.91 -50.98 4.70
CA PRO A 236 -12.68 -51.98 3.67
C PRO A 236 -13.97 -52.17 2.86
N SER A 237 -13.88 -51.86 1.56
CA SER A 237 -14.90 -52.26 0.59
C SER A 237 -14.87 -53.78 0.50
N SER A 238 -15.82 -54.41 1.19
CA SER A 238 -16.19 -55.82 1.04
C SER A 238 -16.48 -56.17 -0.41
#